data_AF-A0A1A8HAL9-F1
#
_entry.id   AF-A0A1A8HAL9-F1
#
_cell.length_a   1.000
_cell.length_b   1.000
_cell.length_c   1.000
_cell.angle_alpha   90.00
_cell.angle_beta   90.00
_cell.angle_gamma   90.00
#
_symmetry.space_group_name_H-M   'P 1'
#
loop_
_entity.id
_entity.type
_entity.pdbx_description
1 polymer ?
#
loop_
_entity_poly.entity_id
_entity_poly.type
_entity_poly.pdbx_seq_one_letter_code
_entity_poly.pdbx_strand_id
1 'polypeptide(L)' 'MGSQALQILRQGVWASLTGGWYVDPHQSTFSNCFHLYLWIFLLAFPFLLYMALPPSLVVAGAYSAVVAVFFTAIKV' A
#
# COMPACT_ATOMS: atom_id res chain seq x y z
N MET A 1 27.73 -11.25 10.93
CA MET A 1 26.76 -12.20 10.33
C MET A 1 25.35 -12.08 10.92
N GLY A 2 25.16 -11.86 12.24
CA GLY A 2 23.81 -11.68 12.82
C GLY A 2 23.01 -10.48 12.29
N SER A 3 23.67 -9.40 11.87
CA SER A 3 23.00 -8.21 11.32
C SER A 3 22.35 -8.44 9.96
N GLN A 4 22.95 -9.26 9.08
CA GLN A 4 22.38 -9.61 7.79
C GLN A 4 21.14 -10.50 7.94
N ALA A 5 21.19 -11.50 8.83
CA ALA A 5 20.04 -12.34 9.12
C ALA A 5 18.86 -11.51 9.65
N LEU A 6 19.13 -10.53 10.53
CA LEU A 6 18.13 -9.61 11.05
C LEU A 6 17.55 -8.69 9.97
N GLN A 7 18.38 -8.21 9.04
CA GLN A 7 17.91 -7.40 7.92
C GLN A 7 17.03 -8.19 6.95
N ILE A 8 17.40 -9.43 6.63
CA ILE A 8 16.60 -10.32 5.78
C ILE A 8 15.27 -10.64 6.46
N LEU A 9 15.26 -10.92 7.77
CA LEU A 9 14.02 -11.13 8.53
C LEU A 9 13.12 -9.90 8.47
N ARG A 10 13.68 -8.72 8.71
CA ARG A 10 12.94 -7.45 8.64
C ARG A 10 12.37 -7.23 7.24
N GLN A 11 13.19 -7.36 6.21
CA GLN A 11 12.75 -7.20 4.81
C GLN A 11 11.71 -8.26 4.43
N GLY A 12 11.87 -9.50 4.87
CA GLY A 12 10.94 -10.59 4.63
C GLY A 12 9.58 -10.38 5.29
N VAL A 13 9.54 -9.85 6.52
CA VAL A 13 8.29 -9.47 7.21
C VAL A 13 7.58 -8.34 6.48
N TRP A 14 8.32 -7.30 6.07
CA TRP A 14 7.72 -6.18 5.34
C TRP A 14 7.27 -6.57 3.93
N ALA A 15 8.05 -7.40 3.24
CA ALA A 15 7.69 -7.94 1.95
C ALA A 15 6.45 -8.83 2.04
N SER A 16 6.34 -9.71 3.05
CA SER A 16 5.16 -10.57 3.19
C SER A 16 3.89 -9.77 3.53
N LEU A 17 3.99 -8.74 4.38
CA LEU A 17 2.86 -7.87 4.72
C LEU A 17 2.34 -7.07 3.53
N THR A 18 3.23 -6.60 2.66
CA THR A 18 2.88 -5.71 1.53
C THR A 18 2.77 -6.43 0.19
N GLY A 19 2.90 -7.77 0.17
CA GLY A 19 2.93 -8.56 -1.06
C GLY A 19 4.17 -8.30 -1.93
N GLY A 20 5.25 -7.79 -1.33
CA GLY A 20 6.52 -7.48 -1.98
C GLY A 20 6.62 -6.06 -2.55
N TRP A 21 5.58 -5.24 -2.41
CA TRP A 21 5.51 -3.94 -3.08
C TRP A 21 6.29 -2.81 -2.39
N TYR A 22 6.45 -2.87 -1.07
CA TYR A 22 7.07 -1.78 -0.29
C TYR A 22 8.61 -1.77 -0.31
N VAL A 23 9.26 -2.94 -0.28
CA VAL A 23 10.70 -3.00 -0.01
C VAL A 23 11.47 -3.49 -1.23
N ASP A 24 12.00 -2.53 -1.99
CA ASP A 24 13.01 -2.79 -3.02
C ASP A 24 14.37 -2.16 -2.60
N PRO A 25 15.43 -2.96 -2.38
CA PRO A 25 16.77 -2.45 -2.06
C PRO A 25 17.40 -1.58 -3.15
N HIS A 26 16.93 -1.69 -4.39
CA HIS A 26 17.45 -0.94 -5.54
C HIS A 26 16.75 0.41 -5.73
N GLN A 27 15.60 0.61 -5.08
CA GLN A 27 14.85 1.86 -5.10
C GLN A 27 15.33 2.83 -4.02
N SER A 28 15.15 4.13 -4.25
CA SER A 28 15.48 5.15 -3.26
C SER A 28 14.62 4.99 -1.99
N THR A 29 15.11 5.47 -0.84
CA THR A 29 14.34 5.52 0.41
C THR A 29 13.02 6.26 0.23
N PHE A 30 13.02 7.33 -0.56
CA PHE A 30 11.79 8.08 -0.88
C PHE A 30 10.77 7.22 -1.62
N SER A 31 11.19 6.48 -2.67
CA SER A 31 10.28 5.63 -3.44
C SER A 31 9.68 4.52 -2.58
N ASN A 32 10.51 3.88 -1.75
CA ASN A 32 10.03 2.87 -0.80
C ASN A 32 9.03 3.49 0.21
N CYS A 33 9.33 4.65 0.79
CA CYS A 33 8.39 5.35 1.67
C CYS A 33 7.07 5.70 0.94
N PHE A 34 7.14 6.19 -0.28
CA PHE A 34 5.97 6.50 -1.09
C PHE A 34 5.11 5.26 -1.33
N HIS A 35 5.70 4.14 -1.73
CA HIS A 35 5.00 2.86 -1.87
C HIS A 35 4.34 2.39 -0.57
N LEU A 36 4.99 2.59 0.59
CA LEU A 36 4.39 2.25 1.89
C LEU A 36 3.13 3.05 2.16
N TYR A 37 3.20 4.38 2.02
CA TYR A 37 2.07 5.26 2.30
C TYR A 37 0.91 4.98 1.34
N LEU A 38 1.22 4.73 0.08
CA LEU A 38 0.25 4.29 -0.92
C LEU A 38 -0.43 2.97 -0.54
N TRP A 39 0.35 1.98 -0.10
CA TRP A 39 -0.19 0.69 0.36
C TRP A 39 -1.07 0.83 1.60
N ILE A 40 -0.62 1.60 2.61
CA ILE A 40 -1.40 1.86 3.82
C ILE A 40 -2.71 2.60 3.48
N PHE A 41 -2.66 3.56 2.56
CA PHE A 41 -3.85 4.27 2.08
C PHE A 41 -4.85 3.28 1.46
N LEU A 42 -4.41 2.45 0.51
CA LEU A 42 -5.29 1.45 -0.11
C LEU A 42 -5.91 0.48 0.90
N LEU A 43 -5.14 0.07 1.91
CA LEU A 43 -5.62 -0.82 2.97
C LEU A 43 -6.66 -0.13 3.87
N ALA A 44 -6.39 1.12 4.28
CA ALA A 44 -7.22 1.85 5.24
C ALA A 44 -8.47 2.47 4.60
N PHE A 45 -8.40 2.88 3.33
CA PHE A 45 -9.45 3.60 2.64
C PHE A 45 -10.84 2.91 2.65
N PRO A 46 -10.98 1.60 2.32
CA PRO A 46 -12.29 0.95 2.39
C PRO A 46 -12.86 0.92 3.81
N PHE A 47 -12.00 0.75 4.82
CA PHE A 47 -12.40 0.78 6.23
C PHE A 47 -12.84 2.18 6.67
N LEU A 48 -12.12 3.23 6.25
CA LEU A 48 -12.48 4.62 6.53
C LEU A 48 -13.82 5.00 5.89
N LEU A 49 -14.07 4.59 4.66
CA LEU A 49 -15.36 4.81 3.99
C LEU A 49 -16.51 4.14 4.74
N TYR A 50 -16.31 2.90 5.19
CA TYR A 50 -17.30 2.17 5.99
C TYR A 50 -17.61 2.88 7.32
N MET A 51 -16.60 3.44 7.99
CA MET A 51 -16.77 4.13 9.27
C MET A 51 -17.40 5.53 9.12
N ALA A 52 -17.11 6.23 8.01
CA ALA A 52 -17.53 7.61 7.82
C ALA A 52 -18.90 7.76 7.15
N LEU A 53 -19.31 6.79 6.32
CA LEU A 53 -20.46 6.95 5.43
C LEU A 53 -21.36 5.70 5.45
N PRO A 54 -22.70 5.87 5.38
CA PRO A 54 -23.61 4.75 5.23
C PRO A 54 -23.40 4.04 3.88
N PRO A 55 -23.59 2.72 3.81
CA PRO A 55 -23.45 1.97 2.57
C PRO A 55 -24.37 2.51 1.46
N SER A 56 -23.80 2.85 0.31
CA SER A 56 -24.55 3.32 -0.85
C SER A 56 -23.78 3.08 -2.15
N LEU A 57 -24.48 3.09 -3.28
CA LEU A 57 -23.86 2.98 -4.61
C LEU A 57 -22.88 4.13 -4.89
N VAL A 58 -23.12 5.31 -4.31
CA VAL A 58 -22.22 6.46 -4.43
C VAL A 58 -20.90 6.19 -3.72
N VAL A 59 -20.94 5.64 -2.50
CA VAL A 59 -19.73 5.28 -1.74
C VAL A 59 -18.96 4.17 -2.44
N ALA A 60 -19.66 3.15 -2.97
CA ALA A 60 -19.03 2.10 -3.76
C ALA A 60 -18.38 2.65 -5.04
N GLY A 61 -19.09 3.52 -5.77
CA GLY A 61 -18.56 4.17 -6.97
C GLY A 61 -17.34 5.05 -6.68
N ALA A 62 -17.36 5.83 -5.60
CA ALA A 62 -16.22 6.64 -5.16
C ALA A 62 -15.01 5.77 -4.80
N TYR A 63 -15.23 4.67 -4.06
CA TYR A 63 -14.19 3.70 -3.77
C TYR A 63 -13.56 3.13 -5.06
N SER A 64 -14.40 2.65 -5.97
CA SER A 64 -13.95 2.10 -7.26
C SER A 64 -13.22 3.13 -8.12
N ALA A 65 -13.68 4.37 -8.14
CA ALA A 65 -13.04 5.45 -8.89
C ALA A 65 -11.64 5.77 -8.36
N VAL A 66 -11.47 5.88 -7.04
CA VAL A 66 -10.16 6.10 -6.40
C VAL A 66 -9.19 4.96 -6.73
N VAL A 67 -9.65 3.71 -6.61
CA VAL A 67 -8.83 2.53 -6.95
C VAL A 67 -8.45 2.55 -8.44
N ALA A 68 -9.38 2.88 -9.33
CA ALA A 68 -9.12 2.96 -10.76
C ALA A 68 -8.11 4.07 -11.11
N VAL A 69 -8.27 5.27 -10.56
CA VAL A 69 -7.32 6.39 -10.74
C VAL A 69 -5.94 6.01 -10.24
N PHE A 70 -5.86 5.31 -9.11
CA PHE A 70 -4.60 4.86 -8.55
C PHE A 70 -3.85 3.89 -9.47
N PHE A 71 -4.53 2.83 -9.92
CA PHE A 71 -3.91 1.84 -10.80
C PHE A 71 -3.64 2.38 -12.21
N THR A 72 -4.40 3.36 -12.68
CA THR A 72 -4.10 4.04 -13.95
C THR A 72 -2.91 4.96 -13.82
N ALA A 73 -2.82 5.77 -12.75
CA ALA A 73 -1.71 6.68 -12.52
C ALA A 73 -0.37 5.97 -12.27
N ILE A 74 -0.37 4.80 -11.62
CA ILE A 74 0.85 3.99 -11.40
C ILE A 74 1.29 3.25 -12.67
N LYS A 75 0.34 2.94 -13.56
CA LYS A 75 0.63 2.20 -14.79
C LYS A 75 1.19 3.07 -15.90
N VAL A 76 1.04 4.39 -15.82
CA VAL A 76 1.62 5.39 -16.73
C VAL A 76 3.02 5.73 -16.27
#